data_AF-A0A5N4EGT9-F1
#
_entry.id   AF-A0A5N4EGT9-F1
#
_cell.length_a   1.000
_cell.length_b   1.000
_cell.length_c   1.000
_cell.angle_alpha   90.00
_cell.angle_beta   90.00
_cell.angle_gamma   90.00
#
_symmetry.space_group_name_H-M   'P 1'
#
loop_
_entity.id
_entity.type
_entity.pdbx_description
1 polymer ?
#
loop_
_entity_poly.entity_id
_entity_poly.type
_entity_poly.pdbx_seq_one_letter_code
_entity_poly.pdbx_strand_id
1 'polypeptide(L)'
;MAGDSVVDSNEYSQFYMEDSFCHYNMFNHHFFDGKAALEVCRTFLQEDKGEGVIMVTDPPFGGLVEPLAVTFKKLIAMWKEGQSQENNRKELPIFWIFPYFFESRICQFFPSFCMLDYQYFITLISSMGEIFYLKMLLIIIHFHRRFICVDEAMKYGCMLEVDYDNHALYKHGKTGRKQSPVRIFTNIPPNKIILPIEEGYRFCSLCQRYVSRENQHCEHCNSCTSKDGRKWNHCFLCKKCVKP
;
A
#
# COMPACT_ATOMS: atom_id res chain seq x y z
N MET A 1 -30.72 14.11 17.17
CA MET A 1 -30.37 12.71 17.49
C MET A 1 -30.45 11.93 16.20
N ALA A 2 -29.34 11.87 15.46
CA ALA A 2 -29.23 11.10 14.24
C ALA A 2 -28.48 9.81 14.62
N GLY A 3 -29.12 8.67 14.42
CA GLY A 3 -28.53 7.36 14.67
C GLY A 3 -27.48 7.07 13.60
N ASP A 4 -26.27 6.76 14.06
CA ASP A 4 -25.23 6.16 13.23
C ASP A 4 -25.71 4.79 12.74
N SER A 5 -25.97 4.67 11.45
CA SER A 5 -26.24 3.40 10.79
C SER A 5 -24.93 2.59 10.73
N VAL A 6 -24.76 1.71 11.71
CA VAL A 6 -23.75 0.65 11.71
C VAL A 6 -24.08 -0.29 10.55
N VAL A 7 -23.29 -0.26 9.48
CA VAL A 7 -23.34 -1.28 8.42
C VAL A 7 -22.66 -2.54 8.94
N ASP A 8 -23.42 -3.63 8.98
CA ASP A 8 -23.15 -4.89 9.67
C ASP A 8 -22.07 -5.74 8.98
N SER A 9 -21.24 -6.38 9.80
CA SER A 9 -20.26 -7.43 9.46
C SER A 9 -20.78 -8.57 8.57
N ASN A 10 -22.10 -8.77 8.49
CA ASN A 10 -22.74 -9.83 7.74
C ASN A 10 -22.72 -9.67 6.21
N GLU A 11 -22.51 -8.47 5.66
CA GLU A 11 -22.68 -8.29 4.21
C GLU A 11 -21.54 -8.89 3.38
N TYR A 12 -20.31 -9.00 3.90
CA TYR A 12 -19.15 -9.51 3.14
C TYR A 12 -18.72 -10.95 3.45
N SER A 13 -18.98 -11.46 4.65
CA SER A 13 -18.83 -12.90 4.95
C SER A 13 -19.75 -13.76 4.08
N GLN A 14 -20.82 -13.16 3.55
CA GLN A 14 -21.72 -13.79 2.61
C GLN A 14 -21.14 -13.89 1.18
N PHE A 15 -20.13 -13.08 0.83
CA PHE A 15 -19.53 -13.05 -0.51
C PHE A 15 -18.23 -13.85 -0.65
N TYR A 16 -17.57 -14.18 0.46
CA TYR A 16 -16.27 -14.87 0.45
C TYR A 16 -16.31 -16.10 1.38
N MET A 17 -15.71 -17.20 0.92
CA MET A 17 -15.51 -18.40 1.72
C MET A 17 -14.53 -18.12 2.88
N GLU A 18 -14.66 -18.85 3.99
CA GLU A 18 -13.85 -18.67 5.21
C GLU A 18 -12.33 -18.85 4.99
N ASP A 19 -11.93 -19.54 3.92
CA ASP A 19 -10.53 -19.70 3.51
C ASP A 19 -9.94 -18.42 2.90
N SER A 20 -10.78 -17.47 2.50
CA SER A 20 -10.42 -16.26 1.75
C SER A 20 -10.59 -14.99 2.59
N PHE A 21 -11.14 -15.08 3.81
CA PHE A 21 -11.47 -13.91 4.63
C PHE A 21 -11.26 -14.13 6.13
N CYS A 22 -10.68 -13.13 6.81
CA CYS A 22 -10.59 -13.09 8.27
C CYS A 22 -11.12 -11.76 8.80
N HIS A 23 -11.97 -11.79 9.83
CA HIS A 23 -12.31 -10.56 10.54
C HIS A 23 -11.12 -10.14 11.42
N TYR A 24 -10.50 -9.00 11.10
CA TYR A 24 -9.20 -8.62 11.63
C TYR A 24 -9.05 -7.12 11.93
N ASN A 25 -8.54 -6.78 13.10
CA ASN A 25 -8.20 -5.41 13.47
C ASN A 25 -6.70 -5.13 13.31
N MET A 26 -6.37 -4.29 12.32
CA MET A 26 -4.99 -3.91 12.05
C MET A 26 -4.32 -3.01 13.10
N PHE A 27 -5.08 -2.35 13.99
CA PHE A 27 -4.46 -1.46 14.98
C PHE A 27 -3.86 -2.22 16.16
N ASN A 28 -4.36 -3.42 16.44
CA ASN A 28 -3.92 -4.21 17.58
C ASN A 28 -3.60 -5.67 17.22
N HIS A 29 -3.64 -6.04 15.95
CA HIS A 29 -3.38 -7.40 15.47
C HIS A 29 -4.35 -8.43 16.10
N HIS A 30 -5.64 -8.11 16.11
CA HIS A 30 -6.68 -8.95 16.72
C HIS A 30 -7.52 -9.65 15.64
N PHE A 31 -7.55 -10.98 15.68
CA PHE A 31 -8.44 -11.83 14.87
C PHE A 31 -9.72 -12.08 15.67
N PHE A 32 -10.88 -11.65 15.16
CA PHE A 32 -12.15 -11.76 15.87
C PHE A 32 -12.64 -13.20 15.98
N ASP A 33 -12.32 -14.04 14.98
CA ASP A 33 -12.62 -15.48 14.99
C ASP A 33 -11.53 -16.30 15.71
N GLY A 34 -10.67 -15.61 16.47
CA GLY A 34 -9.69 -16.22 17.36
C GLY A 34 -8.57 -16.98 16.65
N LYS A 35 -8.20 -18.14 17.21
CA LYS A 35 -7.03 -18.91 16.76
C LYS A 35 -7.21 -19.52 15.37
N ALA A 36 -8.44 -19.86 14.98
CA ALA A 36 -8.71 -20.45 13.66
C ALA A 36 -8.33 -19.47 12.54
N ALA A 37 -8.84 -18.23 12.58
CA ALA A 37 -8.49 -17.21 11.60
C ALA A 37 -7.02 -16.79 11.63
N LEU A 38 -6.39 -16.80 12.82
CA LEU A 38 -4.94 -16.60 12.93
C LEU A 38 -4.16 -17.69 12.20
N GLU A 39 -4.58 -18.95 12.32
CA GLU A 39 -3.92 -20.09 11.66
C GLU A 39 -4.11 -20.07 10.14
N VAL A 40 -5.30 -19.67 9.67
CA VAL A 40 -5.55 -19.43 8.23
C VAL A 40 -4.56 -18.39 7.69
N CYS A 41 -4.42 -17.25 8.37
CA CYS A 41 -3.46 -16.21 7.97
C CYS A 41 -2.01 -16.70 8.02
N ARG A 42 -1.61 -17.42 9.09
CA ARG A 42 -0.25 -17.98 9.21
C ARG A 42 0.04 -18.95 8.08
N THR A 43 -0.88 -19.89 7.82
CA THR A 43 -0.74 -20.90 6.78
C THR A 43 -0.58 -20.24 5.41
N PHE A 44 -1.41 -19.26 5.08
CA PHE A 44 -1.29 -18.49 3.84
C PHE A 44 0.08 -17.79 3.69
N LEU A 45 0.58 -17.15 4.76
CA LEU A 45 1.87 -16.48 4.73
C LEU A 45 3.06 -17.45 4.60
N GLN A 46 2.91 -18.68 5.10
CA GLN A 46 3.98 -19.69 5.10
C GLN A 46 3.89 -20.69 3.94
N GLU A 47 2.80 -20.65 3.18
CA GLU A 47 2.60 -21.50 2.01
C GLU A 47 3.74 -21.33 1.01
N ASP A 48 4.12 -22.40 0.33
CA ASP A 48 5.27 -22.42 -0.60
C ASP A 48 6.56 -21.85 0.02
N LYS A 49 6.73 -22.03 1.35
CA LYS A 49 7.84 -21.48 2.14
C LYS A 49 7.92 -19.93 2.09
N GLY A 50 6.76 -19.29 1.94
CA GLY A 50 6.61 -17.84 1.82
C GLY A 50 7.00 -17.27 0.45
N GLU A 51 7.23 -18.12 -0.55
CA GLU A 51 7.48 -17.67 -1.93
C GLU A 51 6.17 -17.24 -2.60
N GLY A 52 6.25 -16.23 -3.47
CA GLY A 52 5.09 -15.74 -4.20
C GLY A 52 4.10 -14.89 -3.39
N VAL A 53 4.41 -14.54 -2.13
CA VAL A 53 3.53 -13.74 -1.26
C VAL A 53 3.89 -12.25 -1.29
N ILE A 54 2.91 -11.37 -1.45
CA ILE A 54 3.02 -9.92 -1.24
C ILE A 54 1.93 -9.41 -0.31
N MET A 55 2.28 -8.54 0.65
CA MET A 55 1.29 -7.87 1.50
C MET A 55 0.95 -6.49 0.93
N VAL A 56 -0.31 -6.25 0.63
CA VAL A 56 -0.84 -4.98 0.12
C VAL A 56 -1.80 -4.39 1.14
N THR A 57 -1.57 -3.16 1.57
CA THR A 57 -2.30 -2.54 2.68
C THR A 57 -2.76 -1.12 2.32
N ASP A 58 -4.03 -0.81 2.56
CA ASP A 58 -4.60 0.54 2.49
C ASP A 58 -5.28 0.88 3.83
N PRO A 59 -4.48 1.17 4.89
CA PRO A 59 -4.99 1.50 6.22
C PRO A 59 -5.68 2.88 6.26
N PRO A 60 -6.61 3.13 7.20
CA PRO A 60 -7.26 4.42 7.34
C PRO A 60 -6.23 5.51 7.71
N PHE A 61 -6.26 6.62 6.97
CA PHE A 61 -5.27 7.71 7.11
C PHE A 61 -5.32 8.43 8.46
N GLY A 62 -6.47 8.40 9.15
CA GLY A 62 -6.63 8.97 10.50
C GLY A 62 -5.99 8.14 11.61
N GLY A 63 -5.46 6.96 11.31
CA GLY A 63 -4.76 6.10 12.24
C GLY A 63 -3.34 6.56 12.58
N LEU A 64 -2.86 6.20 13.77
CA LEU A 64 -1.44 6.38 14.11
C LEU A 64 -0.59 5.37 13.31
N VAL A 65 0.38 5.88 12.54
CA VAL A 65 1.34 5.08 11.73
C VAL A 65 2.07 4.01 12.56
N GLU A 66 2.29 4.29 13.84
CA GLU A 66 3.05 3.43 14.74
C GLU A 66 2.33 2.11 15.10
N PRO A 67 1.08 2.11 15.60
CA PRO A 67 0.28 0.88 15.72
C PRO A 67 0.23 0.04 14.43
N LEU A 68 0.10 0.69 13.27
CA LEU A 68 0.12 0.01 11.98
C LEU A 68 1.45 -0.69 11.73
N ALA A 69 2.56 0.02 11.95
CA ALA A 69 3.90 -0.53 11.81
C ALA A 69 4.16 -1.70 12.77
N VAL A 70 3.69 -1.61 14.02
CA VAL A 70 3.78 -2.71 14.99
C VAL A 70 3.03 -3.95 14.47
N THR A 71 1.82 -3.74 13.95
CA THR A 71 1.02 -4.83 13.38
C THR A 71 1.68 -5.45 12.14
N PHE A 72 2.20 -4.64 11.22
CA PHE A 72 2.92 -5.15 10.05
C PHE A 72 4.16 -5.94 10.44
N LYS A 73 4.89 -5.52 11.47
CA LYS A 73 6.02 -6.29 12.03
C LYS A 73 5.59 -7.66 12.57
N LYS A 74 4.40 -7.78 13.16
CA LYS A 74 3.83 -9.08 13.59
C LYS A 74 3.51 -9.97 12.39
N LEU A 75 2.91 -9.43 11.33
CA LEU A 75 2.64 -10.18 10.09
C LEU A 75 3.96 -10.65 9.44
N ILE A 76 4.97 -9.78 9.34
CA ILE A 76 6.31 -10.13 8.85
C ILE A 76 6.93 -11.23 9.70
N ALA A 77 6.79 -11.17 11.04
CA ALA A 77 7.33 -12.20 11.93
C ALA A 77 6.67 -13.57 11.70
N MET A 78 5.34 -13.61 11.50
CA MET A 78 4.64 -14.84 11.14
C MET A 78 5.10 -15.41 9.78
N TRP A 79 5.33 -14.54 8.79
CA TRP A 79 5.87 -14.97 7.49
C TRP A 79 7.29 -15.53 7.59
N LYS A 80 8.14 -15.00 8.49
CA LYS A 80 9.51 -15.48 8.72
C LYS A 80 9.60 -16.76 9.54
N GLU A 81 8.57 -17.09 10.31
CA GLU A 81 8.55 -18.27 11.17
C GLU A 81 8.72 -19.55 10.33
N GLY A 82 9.62 -20.44 10.75
CA GLY A 82 9.91 -21.69 10.04
C GLY A 82 10.81 -21.59 8.80
N GLN A 83 11.25 -20.38 8.41
CA GLN A 83 12.18 -20.22 7.29
C GLN A 83 13.63 -20.61 7.63
N SER A 84 14.37 -21.13 6.64
CA SER A 84 15.77 -21.55 6.80
C SER A 84 16.73 -20.36 6.95
N GLN A 85 17.95 -20.61 7.46
CA GLN A 85 18.95 -19.53 7.66
C GLN A 85 19.33 -18.77 6.37
N GLU A 86 19.25 -19.39 5.19
CA GLU A 86 19.49 -18.70 3.91
C GLU A 86 18.38 -17.73 3.54
N ASN A 87 17.13 -18.06 3.89
CA ASN A 87 15.96 -17.21 3.64
C ASN A 87 15.82 -16.04 4.64
N ASN A 88 16.57 -16.03 5.76
CA ASN A 88 16.53 -14.94 6.73
C ASN A 88 16.91 -13.56 6.17
N ARG A 89 17.61 -13.52 5.03
CA ARG A 89 17.95 -12.28 4.33
C ARG A 89 16.79 -11.71 3.51
N LYS A 90 15.76 -12.51 3.19
CA LYS A 90 14.59 -12.06 2.46
C LYS A 90 13.66 -11.28 3.40
N GLU A 91 13.08 -10.21 2.89
CA GLU A 91 11.98 -9.48 3.54
C GLU A 91 10.69 -9.81 2.80
N LEU A 92 9.58 -9.90 3.53
CA LEU A 92 8.23 -9.96 2.95
C LEU A 92 8.06 -8.75 2.02
N PRO A 93 7.75 -8.93 0.73
CA PRO A 93 7.39 -7.83 -0.15
C PRO A 93 6.11 -7.13 0.33
N ILE A 94 6.15 -5.80 0.43
CA ILE A 94 5.03 -5.02 0.98
C ILE A 94 4.71 -3.82 0.09
N PHE A 95 3.44 -3.61 -0.20
CA PHE A 95 2.87 -2.37 -0.69
C PHE A 95 2.04 -1.73 0.42
N TRP A 96 2.53 -0.62 0.97
CA TRP A 96 1.79 0.20 1.92
C TRP A 96 1.30 1.46 1.24
N ILE A 97 0.00 1.53 1.00
CA ILE A 97 -0.66 2.65 0.37
C ILE A 97 -1.02 3.66 1.44
N PHE A 98 -0.41 4.84 1.37
CA PHE A 98 -0.55 5.85 2.40
C PHE A 98 -0.22 7.25 1.88
N PRO A 99 -0.64 8.33 2.56
CA PRO A 99 -0.37 9.68 2.08
C PRO A 99 1.13 10.02 2.11
N TYR A 100 1.64 10.66 1.05
CA TYR A 100 3.07 10.93 0.86
C TYR A 100 3.73 11.73 1.99
N PHE A 101 2.95 12.52 2.73
CA PHE A 101 3.45 13.35 3.83
C PHE A 101 3.81 12.53 5.09
N PHE A 102 3.47 11.24 5.13
CA PHE A 102 3.90 10.31 6.18
C PHE A 102 5.19 9.55 5.86
N GLU A 103 5.82 9.77 4.70
CA GLU A 103 7.05 9.08 4.28
C GLU A 103 8.11 9.03 5.39
N SER A 104 8.42 10.17 6.01
CA SER A 104 9.44 10.23 7.07
C SER A 104 9.12 9.32 8.25
N ARG A 105 7.85 9.16 8.61
CA ARG A 105 7.43 8.30 9.72
C ARG A 105 7.40 6.84 9.31
N ILE A 106 6.99 6.53 8.08
CA ILE A 106 7.03 5.17 7.53
C ILE A 106 8.48 4.67 7.48
N CYS A 107 9.40 5.45 6.91
CA CYS A 107 10.81 5.07 6.78
C CYS A 107 11.54 4.96 8.13
N GLN A 108 11.06 5.62 9.20
CA GLN A 108 11.57 5.39 10.56
C GLN A 108 11.28 3.96 11.05
N PHE A 109 10.13 3.39 10.69
CA PHE A 109 9.78 2.01 11.07
C PHE A 109 10.28 0.97 10.08
N PHE A 110 10.37 1.33 8.79
CA PHE A 110 10.79 0.48 7.69
C PHE A 110 11.81 1.20 6.79
N PRO A 111 13.11 1.22 7.15
CA PRO A 111 14.13 1.95 6.40
C PRO A 111 14.38 1.44 4.98
N SER A 112 14.00 0.19 4.67
CA SER A 112 14.08 -0.38 3.32
C SER A 112 12.99 0.14 2.38
N PHE A 113 11.98 0.86 2.88
CA PHE A 113 10.86 1.33 2.07
C PHE A 113 11.24 2.57 1.27
N CYS A 114 10.80 2.59 0.02
CA CYS A 114 10.83 3.76 -0.86
C CYS A 114 9.40 4.14 -1.30
N MET A 115 9.18 5.41 -1.60
CA MET A 115 7.92 5.91 -2.13
C MET A 115 7.93 5.93 -3.66
N LEU A 116 6.93 5.31 -4.27
CA LEU A 116 6.70 5.40 -5.72
C LEU A 116 5.96 6.69 -6.07
N ASP A 117 6.17 7.20 -7.28
CA ASP A 117 5.52 8.42 -7.77
C ASP A 117 4.07 8.20 -8.23
N TYR A 118 3.61 6.94 -8.25
CA TYR A 118 2.31 6.54 -8.75
C TYR A 118 1.14 7.09 -7.91
N GLN A 119 0.13 7.66 -8.59
CA GLN A 119 -0.97 8.39 -7.98
C GLN A 119 -2.35 7.75 -8.18
N TYR A 120 -2.50 6.76 -9.07
CA TYR A 120 -3.77 6.14 -9.48
C TYR A 120 -3.89 4.69 -8.99
N PHE A 121 -3.90 4.49 -7.67
CA PHE A 121 -3.72 3.20 -7.01
C PHE A 121 -4.52 2.01 -7.60
N ILE A 122 -5.76 2.24 -8.03
CA ILE A 122 -6.72 1.21 -8.47
C ILE A 122 -6.24 0.45 -9.72
N THR A 123 -5.68 1.16 -10.70
CA THR A 123 -5.22 0.54 -11.95
C THR A 123 -4.00 -0.37 -11.73
N LEU A 124 -3.16 -0.07 -10.73
CA LEU A 124 -1.94 -0.85 -10.47
C LEU A 124 -2.22 -2.18 -9.78
N ILE A 125 -3.16 -2.24 -8.82
CA ILE A 125 -3.54 -3.53 -8.23
C ILE A 125 -4.10 -4.46 -9.30
N SER A 126 -4.97 -3.93 -10.16
CA SER A 126 -5.63 -4.70 -11.22
C SER A 126 -4.63 -5.26 -12.23
N SER A 127 -3.56 -4.53 -12.56
CA SER A 127 -2.51 -4.99 -13.48
C SER A 127 -1.46 -5.90 -12.81
N MET A 128 -1.18 -5.74 -11.51
CA MET A 128 -0.11 -6.51 -10.86
C MET A 128 -0.42 -7.99 -10.67
N GLY A 129 -1.65 -8.36 -10.35
CA GLY A 129 -1.98 -9.78 -10.21
C GLY A 129 -2.19 -10.50 -11.55
N GLU A 130 -2.42 -9.78 -12.66
CA GLU A 130 -2.32 -10.38 -14.01
C GLU A 130 -0.87 -10.66 -14.42
N ILE A 131 0.09 -9.82 -13.98
CA ILE A 131 1.49 -9.89 -14.41
C ILE A 131 2.33 -10.87 -13.59
N PHE A 132 2.05 -11.05 -12.29
CA PHE A 132 3.00 -11.71 -11.40
C PHE A 132 2.58 -13.07 -10.82
N TYR A 133 1.35 -13.56 -11.03
CA TYR A 133 0.85 -14.81 -10.40
C TYR A 133 1.19 -14.90 -8.89
N LEU A 134 1.12 -13.76 -8.18
CA LEU A 134 1.47 -13.66 -6.76
C LEU A 134 0.22 -13.88 -5.90
N LYS A 135 0.40 -14.61 -4.80
CA LYS A 135 -0.55 -14.67 -3.69
C LYS A 135 -0.56 -13.31 -2.99
N MET A 136 -1.71 -12.64 -2.99
CA MET A 136 -1.82 -11.28 -2.47
C MET A 136 -2.55 -11.29 -1.13
N LEU A 137 -1.88 -10.81 -0.09
CA LEU A 137 -2.58 -10.49 1.15
C LEU A 137 -3.09 -9.05 1.08
N LEU A 138 -4.40 -8.87 0.96
CA LEU A 138 -5.01 -7.56 0.80
C LEU A 138 -5.69 -7.10 2.10
N ILE A 139 -5.14 -6.05 2.71
CA ILE A 139 -5.69 -5.44 3.93
C ILE A 139 -6.28 -4.08 3.56
N ILE A 140 -7.55 -4.06 3.15
CA ILE A 140 -8.28 -2.83 2.79
C ILE A 140 -9.22 -2.42 3.91
N ILE A 141 -9.20 -1.14 4.26
CA ILE A 141 -10.17 -0.56 5.19
C ILE A 141 -10.88 0.58 4.49
N HIS A 142 -11.82 0.24 3.62
CA HIS A 142 -12.99 1.09 3.46
C HIS A 142 -14.04 0.59 4.46
N PHE A 143 -14.16 1.33 5.57
CA PHE A 143 -15.02 1.08 6.74
C PHE A 143 -14.62 -0.11 7.64
N HIS A 144 -13.84 0.18 8.69
CA HIS A 144 -13.56 -0.69 9.85
C HIS A 144 -13.00 -2.11 9.59
N ARG A 145 -11.69 -2.30 9.86
CA ARG A 145 -11.06 -3.54 10.36
C ARG A 145 -11.33 -4.82 9.53
N ARG A 146 -10.67 -4.96 8.37
CA ARG A 146 -10.89 -6.10 7.44
C ARG A 146 -9.59 -6.66 6.86
N PHE A 147 -9.56 -7.96 6.55
CA PHE A 147 -8.46 -8.73 5.96
C PHE A 147 -9.04 -9.67 4.89
N ILE A 148 -8.42 -9.74 3.71
CA ILE A 148 -8.81 -10.65 2.62
C ILE A 148 -7.55 -11.42 2.18
N CYS A 149 -7.58 -12.76 2.29
CA CYS A 149 -6.62 -13.64 1.62
C CYS A 149 -7.08 -13.78 0.17
N VAL A 150 -6.33 -13.18 -0.76
CA VAL A 150 -6.72 -13.12 -2.17
C VAL A 150 -5.94 -14.15 -2.96
N ASP A 151 -6.49 -15.37 -3.07
CA ASP A 151 -6.10 -16.29 -4.13
C ASP A 151 -7.04 -16.18 -5.35
N GLU A 152 -8.28 -15.69 -5.21
CA GLU A 152 -9.26 -15.61 -6.32
C GLU A 152 -9.94 -14.23 -6.58
N ALA A 153 -9.67 -13.18 -5.81
CA ALA A 153 -10.41 -11.90 -5.95
C ALA A 153 -10.14 -11.13 -7.27
N MET A 154 -9.11 -11.51 -8.04
CA MET A 154 -8.92 -10.99 -9.39
C MET A 154 -9.89 -11.57 -10.42
N LYS A 155 -10.48 -12.73 -10.15
CA LYS A 155 -11.42 -13.40 -11.05
C LYS A 155 -12.80 -12.75 -11.07
N TYR A 156 -13.14 -12.03 -9.99
CA TYR A 156 -14.47 -11.47 -9.77
C TYR A 156 -14.57 -9.96 -9.95
N GLY A 157 -13.54 -9.31 -10.50
CA GLY A 157 -13.60 -7.87 -10.74
C GLY A 157 -13.98 -7.13 -9.47
N CYS A 158 -13.17 -7.30 -8.40
CA CYS A 158 -13.15 -6.31 -7.33
C CYS A 158 -12.55 -5.03 -7.93
N MET A 159 -13.36 -4.35 -8.75
CA MET A 159 -13.28 -2.94 -9.06
C MET A 159 -13.31 -2.27 -7.70
N LEU A 160 -12.13 -2.07 -7.12
CA LEU A 160 -11.92 -1.00 -6.17
C LEU A 160 -12.03 0.29 -6.97
N GLU A 161 -13.19 0.59 -7.55
CA GLU A 161 -13.47 1.92 -8.08
C GLU A 161 -13.77 2.81 -6.87
N VAL A 162 -12.74 3.03 -6.07
CA VAL A 162 -12.73 4.05 -5.02
C VAL A 162 -11.94 5.21 -5.58
N ASP A 163 -12.55 5.91 -6.54
CA ASP A 163 -12.16 7.29 -6.70
C ASP A 163 -12.27 7.91 -5.31
N TYR A 164 -11.21 8.57 -4.83
CA TYR A 164 -11.17 9.19 -3.50
C TYR A 164 -12.13 10.41 -3.42
N ASP A 165 -13.24 10.40 -4.16
CA ASP A 165 -14.25 11.43 -4.29
C ASP A 165 -15.02 11.68 -2.99
N ASN A 166 -15.09 10.68 -2.11
CA ASN A 166 -15.91 10.73 -0.90
C ASN A 166 -15.12 10.86 0.41
N HIS A 167 -13.78 11.00 0.38
CA HIS A 167 -13.02 11.20 1.61
C HIS A 167 -13.18 12.64 2.11
N ALA A 168 -13.48 12.82 3.41
CA ALA A 168 -13.76 14.14 4.02
C ALA A 168 -12.67 15.21 3.82
N LEU A 169 -11.43 14.80 3.55
CA LEU A 169 -10.29 15.69 3.25
C LEU A 169 -10.10 16.01 1.75
N TYR A 170 -10.78 15.32 0.83
CA TYR A 170 -10.44 15.30 -0.59
C TYR A 170 -11.71 15.36 -1.46
N LYS A 171 -12.21 16.58 -1.69
CA LYS A 171 -13.30 16.83 -2.65
C LYS A 171 -12.74 17.22 -4.01
N HIS A 172 -13.14 16.52 -5.07
CA HIS A 172 -13.01 17.01 -6.45
C HIS A 172 -14.05 18.12 -6.70
N GLY A 173 -13.74 19.33 -6.23
CA GLY A 173 -14.51 20.55 -6.52
C GLY A 173 -13.78 21.46 -7.51
N LYS A 174 -14.45 22.52 -7.99
CA LYS A 174 -13.85 23.57 -8.85
C LYS A 174 -12.61 24.27 -8.21
N THR A 175 -12.38 24.06 -6.91
CA THR A 175 -11.24 24.54 -6.11
C THR A 175 -10.44 23.42 -5.42
N GLY A 176 -10.73 22.14 -5.71
CA GLY A 176 -10.12 20.96 -5.09
C GLY A 176 -8.72 20.60 -5.62
N ARG A 177 -7.97 19.81 -4.85
CA ARG A 177 -6.66 19.28 -5.31
C ARG A 177 -6.89 18.32 -6.48
N LYS A 178 -6.32 18.64 -7.66
CA LYS A 178 -6.39 17.79 -8.87
C LYS A 178 -5.62 16.46 -8.80
N GLN A 179 -4.90 16.19 -7.70
CA GLN A 179 -4.01 15.02 -7.59
C GLN A 179 -4.13 14.37 -6.22
N SER A 180 -4.22 13.04 -6.19
CA SER A 180 -4.30 12.26 -4.94
C SER A 180 -3.03 12.45 -4.11
N PRO A 181 -3.13 12.64 -2.79
CA PRO A 181 -1.95 12.67 -1.91
C PRO A 181 -1.43 11.26 -1.56
N VAL A 182 -2.13 10.20 -1.98
CA VAL A 182 -1.81 8.82 -1.64
C VAL A 182 -0.73 8.28 -2.58
N ARG A 183 0.27 7.60 -2.02
CA ARG A 183 1.37 6.95 -2.74
C ARG A 183 1.55 5.53 -2.23
N ILE A 184 2.30 4.75 -2.98
CA ILE A 184 2.70 3.39 -2.58
C ILE A 184 4.09 3.46 -1.98
N PHE A 185 4.23 2.93 -0.77
CA PHE A 185 5.51 2.69 -0.11
C PHE A 185 5.85 1.20 -0.19
N THR A 186 7.07 0.87 -0.59
CA THR A 186 7.46 -0.53 -0.77
C THR A 186 8.94 -0.78 -0.53
N ASN A 187 9.28 -1.97 -0.04
CA ASN A 187 10.65 -2.50 -0.01
C ASN A 187 11.07 -3.20 -1.31
N ILE A 188 10.19 -3.30 -2.31
CA ILE A 188 10.56 -3.78 -3.64
C ILE A 188 11.42 -2.71 -4.34
N PRO A 189 12.56 -3.08 -4.96
CA PRO A 189 13.38 -2.14 -5.70
C PRO A 189 12.56 -1.39 -6.77
N PRO A 190 12.59 -0.04 -6.78
CA PRO A 190 11.68 0.75 -7.62
C PRO A 190 11.98 0.63 -9.13
N ASN A 191 13.16 0.13 -9.51
CA ASN A 191 13.50 -0.18 -10.90
C ASN A 191 12.75 -1.40 -11.45
N LYS A 192 12.24 -2.27 -10.57
CA LYS A 192 11.44 -3.44 -10.97
C LYS A 192 9.97 -3.11 -11.18
N ILE A 193 9.52 -1.91 -10.80
CA ILE A 193 8.12 -1.50 -10.88
C ILE A 193 7.96 -0.55 -12.05
N ILE A 194 7.25 -1.00 -13.07
CA ILE A 194 6.95 -0.24 -14.28
C ILE A 194 5.64 0.52 -14.05
N LEU A 195 5.63 1.83 -14.29
CA LEU A 195 4.42 2.65 -14.25
C LEU A 195 3.94 2.96 -15.68
N PRO A 196 2.62 3.02 -15.91
CA PRO A 196 2.03 3.17 -17.24
C PRO A 196 2.41 4.51 -17.89
N ILE A 197 3.00 4.47 -19.09
CA ILE A 197 3.48 5.68 -19.78
C ILE A 197 2.30 6.50 -20.30
N GLU A 198 1.25 5.81 -20.72
CA GLU A 198 -0.03 6.32 -21.17
C GLU A 198 -0.76 7.17 -20.11
N GLU A 199 -0.53 6.90 -18.82
CA GLU A 199 -1.06 7.70 -17.71
C GLU A 199 -0.14 8.89 -17.31
N GLY A 200 0.91 9.16 -18.09
CA GLY A 200 1.81 10.29 -17.87
C GLY A 200 2.95 10.00 -16.89
N TYR A 201 3.45 8.77 -16.86
CA TYR A 201 4.71 8.42 -16.18
C TYR A 201 5.86 8.24 -17.16
N ARG A 202 7.08 8.39 -16.68
CA ARG A 202 8.31 8.19 -17.47
C ARG A 202 9.40 7.57 -16.61
N PHE A 203 10.29 6.81 -17.22
CA PHE A 203 11.48 6.29 -16.53
C PHE A 203 12.53 7.40 -16.36
N CYS A 204 13.08 7.54 -15.15
CA CYS A 204 14.24 8.38 -14.88
C CYS A 204 15.49 7.48 -14.80
N SER A 205 16.39 7.60 -15.77
CA SER A 205 17.63 6.81 -15.83
C SER A 205 18.62 7.14 -14.70
N LEU A 206 18.60 8.36 -14.16
CA LEU A 206 19.49 8.75 -13.07
C LEU A 206 19.03 8.17 -11.73
N CYS A 207 17.72 8.19 -11.47
CA CYS A 207 17.14 7.62 -10.24
C CYS A 207 16.80 6.13 -10.36
N GLN A 208 16.87 5.55 -11.56
CA GLN A 208 16.47 4.17 -11.85
C GLN A 208 15.05 3.85 -11.35
N ARG A 209 14.09 4.74 -11.60
CA ARG A 209 12.68 4.57 -11.20
C ARG A 209 11.74 5.31 -12.13
N TYR A 210 10.49 4.88 -12.19
CA TYR A 210 9.43 5.63 -12.87
C TYR A 210 8.97 6.82 -12.02
N VAL A 211 8.77 7.95 -12.68
CA VAL A 211 8.37 9.23 -12.06
C VAL A 211 7.24 9.87 -12.87
N SER A 212 6.47 10.76 -12.25
CA SER A 212 5.50 11.56 -13.00
C SER A 212 6.20 12.37 -14.09
N ARG A 213 5.57 12.55 -15.26
CA ARG A 213 6.14 13.27 -16.39
C ARG A 213 6.66 14.66 -16.02
N GLU A 214 5.90 15.36 -15.18
CA GLU A 214 6.17 16.73 -14.70
C GLU A 214 7.17 16.78 -13.51
N ASN A 215 7.50 15.65 -12.89
CA ASN A 215 8.53 15.57 -11.85
C ASN A 215 9.92 15.60 -12.48
N GLN A 216 10.59 16.75 -12.45
CA GLN A 216 11.93 16.92 -13.01
C GLN A 216 13.01 16.46 -12.02
N HIS A 217 14.05 15.78 -12.53
CA HIS A 217 15.21 15.41 -11.72
C HIS A 217 15.95 16.67 -11.29
N CYS A 218 16.24 16.80 -10.00
CA CYS A 218 17.09 17.86 -9.50
C CYS A 218 18.53 17.37 -9.44
N GLU A 219 19.41 17.99 -10.22
CA GLU A 219 20.84 17.66 -10.24
C GLU A 219 21.53 17.97 -8.90
N HIS A 220 21.12 19.02 -8.20
CA HIS A 220 21.70 19.40 -6.90
C HIS A 220 21.30 18.45 -5.76
N CYS A 221 20.09 17.88 -5.81
CA CYS A 221 19.63 16.88 -4.84
C CYS A 221 19.90 15.44 -5.31
N ASN A 222 20.36 15.27 -6.55
CA ASN A 222 20.45 13.99 -7.25
C ASN A 222 19.19 13.11 -7.11
N SER A 223 18.01 13.71 -7.26
CA SER A 223 16.74 13.00 -7.07
C SER A 223 15.58 13.70 -7.80
N CYS A 224 14.60 12.92 -8.26
CA CYS A 224 13.27 13.40 -8.62
C CYS A 224 12.45 13.61 -7.34
N THR A 225 12.40 14.86 -6.85
CA THR A 225 11.95 15.19 -5.49
C THR A 225 10.48 15.56 -5.38
N SER A 226 9.79 15.83 -6.49
CA SER A 226 8.39 16.23 -6.45
C SER A 226 7.53 15.08 -5.94
N LYS A 227 6.74 15.36 -4.90
CA LYS A 227 5.82 14.38 -4.31
C LYS A 227 4.40 14.54 -4.81
N ASP A 228 4.07 15.70 -5.38
CA ASP A 228 2.73 16.07 -5.84
C ASP A 228 2.69 16.27 -7.37
N GLY A 229 3.58 15.59 -8.09
CA GLY A 229 3.66 15.59 -9.55
C GLY A 229 4.07 16.92 -10.18
N ARG A 230 4.03 18.06 -9.47
CA ARG A 230 4.36 19.38 -10.02
C ARG A 230 5.87 19.60 -10.06
N LYS A 231 6.33 20.53 -10.89
CA LYS A 231 7.73 20.97 -10.85
C LYS A 231 8.05 21.63 -9.51
N TRP A 232 9.07 21.12 -8.81
CA TRP A 232 9.64 21.72 -7.59
C TRP A 232 10.94 22.45 -7.93
N ASN A 233 11.27 23.45 -7.13
CA ASN A 233 12.49 24.26 -7.31
C ASN A 233 13.51 23.94 -6.20
N HIS A 234 14.79 23.88 -6.56
CA HIS A 234 15.86 23.71 -5.58
C HIS A 234 16.13 25.02 -4.83
N CYS A 235 16.05 24.99 -3.50
CA CYS A 235 16.49 26.09 -2.66
C CYS A 235 17.93 25.85 -2.19
N PHE A 236 18.87 26.67 -2.66
CA PHE A 236 20.29 26.57 -2.32
C PHE A 236 20.60 26.86 -0.86
N LEU A 237 19.81 27.72 -0.21
CA LEU A 237 19.97 28.04 1.21
C LEU A 237 19.57 26.84 2.09
N CYS A 238 18.44 26.21 1.78
CA CYS A 238 17.95 25.04 2.53
C CYS A 238 18.57 23.71 2.06
N LYS A 239 19.29 23.72 0.93
CA LYS A 239 19.86 22.55 0.25
C LYS A 239 18.82 21.45 -0.02
N LYS A 240 17.60 21.84 -0.37
CA LYS A 240 16.48 20.92 -0.66
C LYS A 240 15.55 21.50 -1.71
N CYS A 241 14.89 20.60 -2.45
CA CYS A 241 13.78 20.98 -3.31
C CYS A 241 12.55 21.32 -2.48
N VAL A 242 11.86 22.38 -2.87
CA VAL A 242 10.62 22.85 -2.24
C VAL A 242 9.54 23.03 -3.30
N LYS A 243 8.28 23.00 -2.84
CA LYS A 243 7.13 23.37 -3.66
C LYS A 243 7.35 24.79 -4.23
N PRO A 244 6.88 25.04 -5.47
CA PRO A 244 7.01 26.35 -6.10
C PRO A 244 6.31 27.46 -5.29
#